data_AF-A0A7Y2VGN6-F1
#
_entry.id   AF-A0A7Y2VGN6-F1
#
_cell.length_a   1.000
_cell.length_b   1.000
_cell.length_c   1.000
_cell.angle_alpha   90.00
_cell.angle_beta   90.00
_cell.angle_gamma   90.00
#
_symmetry.space_group_name_H-M   'P 1'
#
loop_
_entity.id
_entity.type
_entity.pdbx_description
1 polymer ?
#
loop_
_entity_poly.entity_id
_entity_poly.type
_entity_poly.pdbx_seq_one_letter_code
_entity_poly.pdbx_strand_id
1 'polypeptide(L)' 'GIRQVAIGGGVSANSGIRKALAEAEEHLGWTTYIPKFEYCTDNAAMIGIVGYLKYKAGDFSDPSVAAQARYKIGGA' A
#
# COMPACT_ATOMS: atom_id res chain seq x y z
N GLY A 1 -19.83 1.84 -7.66
CA GLY A 1 -18.58 2.62 -7.77
C GLY A 1 -17.62 2.24 -6.65
N ILE A 2 -16.39 2.75 -6.68
CA ILE A 2 -15.40 2.59 -5.61
C ILE A 2 -15.83 3.39 -4.36
N ARG A 3 -15.68 2.81 -3.17
CA ARG A 3 -16.04 3.42 -1.88
C ARG A 3 -14.92 3.38 -0.84
N GLN A 4 -13.86 2.61 -1.10
CA GLN A 4 -12.72 2.46 -0.20
C GLN A 4 -11.47 2.89 -0.95
N VAL A 5 -10.72 3.82 -0.39
CA VAL A 5 -9.54 4.41 -1.04
C VAL A 5 -8.37 4.36 -0.08
N ALA A 6 -7.28 3.70 -0.47
CA ALA A 6 -6.03 3.67 0.28
C ALA A 6 -4.95 4.43 -0.47
N ILE A 7 -4.06 5.09 0.25
CA ILE A 7 -2.86 5.73 -0.31
C ILE A 7 -1.57 5.16 0.29
N GLY A 8 -0.51 5.13 -0.51
CA GLY A 8 0.81 4.66 -0.11
C GLY A 8 1.92 5.31 -0.92
N GLY A 9 3.17 5.03 -0.56
CA GLY A 9 4.37 5.64 -1.13
C GLY A 9 4.73 6.98 -0.49
N GLY A 10 5.98 7.45 -0.66
CA GLY A 10 6.50 8.59 0.11
C GLY A 10 5.68 9.88 -0.03
N VAL A 11 5.08 10.12 -1.21
CA VAL A 11 4.23 11.30 -1.48
C VAL A 11 2.93 11.28 -0.67
N SER A 12 2.49 10.11 -0.18
CA SER A 12 1.33 9.98 0.74
C SER A 12 1.55 10.67 2.10
N ALA A 13 2.78 11.06 2.42
CA ALA A 13 3.09 11.91 3.57
C ALA A 13 2.71 13.39 3.34
N ASN A 14 2.38 13.83 2.12
CA ASN A 14 2.03 15.22 1.88
C ASN A 14 0.74 15.63 2.62
N SER A 15 0.79 16.71 3.39
CA SER A 15 -0.34 17.20 4.20
C SER A 15 -1.54 17.65 3.35
N GLY A 16 -1.30 18.24 2.17
CA GLY A 16 -2.35 18.64 1.24
C GLY A 16 -3.12 17.45 0.68
N ILE A 17 -2.42 16.38 0.30
CA ILE A 17 -3.05 15.13 -0.18
C ILE A 17 -3.90 14.49 0.93
N ARG A 18 -3.38 14.44 2.16
CA ARG A 18 -4.12 13.89 3.31
C ARG A 18 -5.40 14.68 3.59
N LYS A 19 -5.32 16.02 3.55
CA LYS A 19 -6.48 16.89 3.73
C LYS A 19 -7.54 16.66 2.65
N ALA A 20 -7.13 16.58 1.38
CA ALA A 20 -8.04 16.34 0.27
C ALA A 20 -8.77 14.99 0.37
N LEU A 21 -8.11 13.94 0.89
CA LEU A 21 -8.77 12.65 1.12
C LEU A 21 -9.77 12.69 2.27
N ALA A 22 -9.47 13.40 3.35
CA ALA A 22 -10.42 13.60 4.45
C ALA A 22 -11.68 14.36 3.97
N GLU A 23 -11.50 15.40 3.16
CA GLU A 23 -12.63 16.13 2.53
C GLU A 23 -13.43 15.20 1.59
N ALA A 24 -12.76 14.33 0.83
CA ALA A 24 -13.42 13.37 -0.03
C ALA A 24 -14.22 12.30 0.76
N GLU A 25 -13.76 11.90 1.94
CA GLU A 25 -14.49 11.01 2.85
C GLU A 25 -15.83 11.62 3.27
N GLU A 26 -15.84 12.91 3.62
CA GLU A 26 -17.05 13.64 3.99
C GLU A 26 -17.99 13.90 2.79
N HIS A 27 -17.45 14.29 1.64
CA HIS A 27 -18.26 14.75 0.50
C HIS A 27 -18.66 13.65 -0.48
N LEU A 28 -17.84 12.60 -0.63
CA LEU A 28 -18.06 11.51 -1.59
C LEU A 28 -18.52 10.20 -0.92
N GLY A 29 -18.60 10.18 0.42
CA GLY A 29 -18.95 8.99 1.20
C GLY A 29 -17.93 7.86 1.03
N TRP A 30 -16.66 8.23 0.85
CA TRP A 30 -15.54 7.28 0.80
C TRP A 30 -15.08 6.94 2.21
N THR A 31 -14.53 5.75 2.39
CA THR A 31 -13.69 5.43 3.55
C THR A 31 -12.24 5.49 3.10
N THR A 32 -11.44 6.35 3.73
CA THR A 32 -10.03 6.52 3.35
C THR A 32 -9.09 5.83 4.34
N TYR A 33 -8.04 5.21 3.80
CA TYR A 33 -7.00 4.54 4.57
C TYR A 33 -5.67 5.25 4.35
N ILE A 34 -5.27 6.03 5.35
CA ILE A 34 -4.06 6.84 5.33
C ILE A 34 -3.06 6.28 6.35
N PRO A 35 -1.89 5.77 5.93
CA PRO A 35 -0.91 5.22 6.85
C PRO A 35 -0.26 6.31 7.71
N LYS A 36 0.28 5.91 8.87
CA LYS A 36 1.20 6.74 9.66
C LYS A 36 2.43 7.11 8.83
N PHE A 37 3.04 8.26 9.13
CA PHE A 37 4.19 8.78 8.39
C PHE A 37 5.35 7.80 8.28
N GLU A 38 5.68 7.11 9.38
CA GLU A 38 6.73 6.08 9.46
C GLU A 38 6.50 4.89 8.50
N TYR A 39 5.28 4.72 7.99
CA TYR A 39 4.92 3.65 7.05
C TYR A 39 4.67 4.16 5.63
N CYS A 40 4.86 5.45 5.35
CA CYS A 40 4.62 6.02 4.02
C CYS A 40 5.81 5.80 3.07
N THR A 41 7.04 5.93 3.59
CA THR A 41 8.27 5.69 2.83
C THR A 41 8.68 4.23 2.88
N ASP A 42 9.62 3.83 2.03
CA ASP A 42 10.13 2.46 2.01
C ASP A 42 10.67 2.05 3.39
N ASN A 43 10.19 0.92 3.89
CA ASN A 43 10.54 0.40 5.21
C ASN A 43 10.44 -1.14 5.24
N ALA A 44 11.04 -1.78 6.24
CA ALA A 44 10.99 -3.24 6.37
C ALA A 44 9.63 -3.75 6.87
N ALA A 45 8.85 -2.92 7.58
CA ALA A 45 7.55 -3.34 8.12
C ALA A 45 6.54 -3.65 7.00
N MET A 46 6.52 -2.87 5.90
CA MET A 46 5.68 -3.17 4.73
C MET A 46 6.06 -4.50 4.05
N ILE A 47 7.35 -4.86 4.02
CA ILE A 47 7.79 -6.17 3.50
C ILE A 47 7.37 -7.28 4.46
N GLY A 48 7.53 -7.08 5.76
CA GLY A 48 7.15 -8.05 6.80
C GLY A 48 5.66 -8.39 6.79
N ILE A 49 4.77 -7.39 6.71
CA ILE A 49 3.32 -7.64 6.68
C ILE A 49 2.91 -8.38 5.41
N VAL A 50 3.48 -8.06 4.24
CA VAL A 50 3.22 -8.78 2.99
C VAL A 50 3.70 -10.23 3.09
N GLY A 51 4.89 -10.47 3.65
CA GLY A 51 5.40 -11.82 3.90
C GLY A 51 4.48 -12.64 4.83
N TYR A 52 4.01 -12.04 5.92
CA TYR A 52 3.05 -12.69 6.83
C TYR A 52 1.72 -13.01 6.17
N LEU A 53 1.18 -12.11 5.35
CA LEU A 53 -0.06 -12.36 4.60
C LEU A 53 0.10 -13.48 3.57
N LYS A 54 1.23 -13.50 2.82
CA LYS A 54 1.58 -14.58 1.90
C LYS A 54 1.74 -15.92 2.60
N TYR A 55 2.44 -15.95 3.74
CA TYR A 55 2.56 -17.14 4.59
C TYR A 55 1.20 -17.71 4.99
N LYS A 56 0.29 -16.85 5.47
CA LYS A 56 -1.08 -17.26 5.82
C LYS A 56 -1.89 -17.79 4.63
N ALA A 57 -1.58 -17.33 3.43
CA ALA A 57 -2.19 -17.80 2.18
C ALA A 57 -1.53 -19.07 1.62
N GLY A 58 -0.43 -19.55 2.22
CA GLY A 58 0.36 -20.66 1.69
C GLY A 58 1.13 -20.30 0.41
N ASP A 59 1.30 -19.01 0.11
CA ASP A 59 2.02 -18.51 -1.07
C ASP A 59 3.51 -18.35 -0.75
N PHE A 60 4.30 -19.35 -1.16
CA PHE A 60 5.74 -19.40 -0.94
C PHE A 60 6.50 -19.26 -2.26
N SER A 61 7.61 -18.55 -2.22
CA SER A 61 8.52 -18.42 -3.36
C SER A 61 9.45 -19.63 -3.48
N ASP A 62 9.79 -20.00 -4.71
CA ASP A 62 10.83 -21.00 -4.99
C ASP A 62 12.23 -20.48 -4.60
N PRO A 63 13.13 -21.32 -4.05
CA PRO A 63 14.49 -20.91 -3.68
C PRO A 63 15.34 -20.36 -4.83
N SER A 64 14.99 -20.66 -6.08
CA SER A 64 15.68 -20.18 -7.29
C SER A 64 15.32 -18.74 -7.68
N VAL A 65 14.35 -18.11 -7.02
CA VAL A 65 13.94 -16.73 -7.32
C VAL A 65 15.14 -15.78 -7.17
N ALA A 66 15.38 -14.99 -8.22
CA ALA A 66 16.41 -13.97 -8.25
C ALA A 66 15.81 -12.56 -8.25
N ALA A 67 16.60 -11.58 -7.83
CA ALA A 67 16.19 -10.18 -7.83
C ALA A 67 15.93 -9.67 -9.26
N GLN A 68 14.87 -8.87 -9.42
CA GLN A 68 14.51 -8.24 -10.69
C GLN A 68 14.45 -6.72 -10.52
N ALA A 69 15.30 -5.99 -11.25
CA ALA A 69 15.36 -4.53 -11.17
C ALA A 69 14.08 -3.85 -11.72
N ARG A 70 13.38 -4.50 -12.66
CA ARG A 70 12.13 -4.02 -13.24
C ARG A 70 11.03 -5.06 -13.03
N TYR A 71 10.52 -5.09 -11.81
CA TYR A 71 9.43 -5.98 -11.43
C TYR A 71 8.08 -5.39 -11.85
N LYS A 72 7.26 -6.15 -12.58
CA LYS A 72 5.91 -5.71 -12.97
C LYS A 72 4.92 -6.05 -11.85
N ILE A 73 4.23 -5.04 -11.34
CA ILE A 73 3.15 -5.20 -10.35
C ILE A 73 1.82 -5.09 -11.08
N GLY A 74 0.99 -6.13 -10.99
CA GLY A 74 -0.30 -6.19 -11.70
C GLY A 74 -0.10 -6.44 -13.20
N GLY A 75 -0.34 -7.69 -13.62
CA GLY A 75 -0.45 -8.05 -15.03
C GLY A 75 -1.70 -8.88 -15.23
N ALA A 76 -2.42 -8.59 -16.31
CA ALA A 76 -3.02 -9.67 -17.09
C ALA A 76 -1.90 -10.53 -17.70
#